data_AF-A0A2V9VF59-F1
#
_entry.id   AF-A0A2V9VF59-F1
#
_cell.length_a   1.000
_cell.length_b   1.000
_cell.length_c   1.000
_cell.angle_alpha   90.00
_cell.angle_beta   90.00
_cell.angle_gamma   90.00
#
_symmetry.space_group_name_H-M   'P 1'
#
loop_
_entity.id
_entity.type
_entity.pdbx_description
1 polymer ?
#
loop_
_entity_poly.entity_id
_entity_poly.type
_entity_poly.pdbx_seq_one_letter_code
_entity_poly.pdbx_strand_id
1 'polypeptide(L)'
;PPPSAGGAGGAGFVFDPPTISQAKGSTFTVNVLLSGGQNIYSVPVQITYDPGELQVVNVSNGGFLSQDGQAVALVHRDDPSTGTLQITATRPPGSGGVSGQGAVATLTFMAKSNGQSTIAITRGGARDPAMQPIPVNGAQATVTIQ
;
A
#
# COMPACT_ATOMS: atom_id res chain seq x y z
N PRO A 1 9.49 -29.51 -21.65
CA PRO A 1 9.89 -28.09 -21.55
C PRO A 1 8.97 -27.36 -20.56
N PRO A 2 9.47 -26.73 -19.48
CA PRO A 2 8.62 -25.84 -18.72
C PRO A 2 8.44 -24.53 -19.53
N PRO A 3 7.27 -23.86 -19.44
CA PRO A 3 7.08 -22.59 -20.10
C PRO A 3 7.92 -21.52 -19.42
N SER A 4 8.78 -20.88 -20.20
CA SER A 4 9.40 -19.60 -19.87
C SER A 4 8.31 -18.54 -19.76
N ALA A 5 7.74 -18.37 -18.57
CA ALA A 5 6.93 -17.20 -18.25
C ALA A 5 7.84 -16.03 -17.89
N GLY A 6 8.59 -15.55 -18.88
CA GLY A 6 9.01 -14.16 -18.93
C GLY A 6 7.77 -13.31 -19.18
N GLY A 7 6.90 -13.21 -18.19
CA GLY A 7 5.85 -12.21 -18.21
C GLY A 7 6.54 -10.87 -18.22
N ALA A 8 6.20 -10.02 -19.18
CA ALA A 8 6.34 -8.58 -19.03
C ALA A 8 5.50 -8.17 -17.79
N GLY A 9 6.07 -8.39 -16.61
CA GLY A 9 5.40 -8.23 -15.33
C GLY A 9 5.48 -6.78 -14.94
N GLY A 10 4.42 -6.02 -15.22
CA GLY A 10 4.26 -4.69 -14.66
C GLY A 10 4.32 -4.75 -13.13
N ALA A 11 4.75 -3.65 -12.51
CA ALA A 11 4.72 -3.53 -11.07
C ALA A 11 3.28 -3.68 -10.57
N GLY A 12 3.08 -4.31 -9.41
CA GLY A 12 1.75 -4.53 -8.83
C GLY A 12 1.75 -4.27 -7.34
N PHE A 13 0.65 -3.71 -6.83
CA PHE A 13 0.38 -3.68 -5.41
C PHE A 13 -0.22 -5.00 -4.95
N VAL A 14 0.01 -5.33 -3.68
CA VAL A 14 -0.64 -6.44 -2.98
C VAL A 14 -0.90 -5.99 -1.54
N PHE A 15 -2.01 -6.43 -0.96
CA PHE A 15 -2.23 -6.31 0.48
C PHE A 15 -1.80 -7.61 1.17
N ASP A 16 -1.07 -7.48 2.28
CA ASP A 16 -0.67 -8.61 3.10
C ASP A 16 -1.11 -8.42 4.57
N PRO A 17 -1.90 -9.34 5.13
CA PRO A 17 -2.57 -10.43 4.41
C PRO A 17 -3.68 -9.91 3.45
N PRO A 18 -4.04 -10.65 2.39
CA PRO A 18 -5.11 -10.27 1.46
C PRO A 18 -6.52 -10.49 2.04
N THR A 19 -6.62 -11.32 3.08
CA THR A 19 -7.86 -11.59 3.81
C THR A 19 -7.60 -11.46 5.31
N ILE A 20 -8.37 -10.61 5.97
CA ILE A 20 -8.27 -10.31 7.40
C ILE A 20 -9.55 -10.79 8.08
N SER A 21 -9.45 -11.43 9.26
CA SER A 21 -10.60 -11.71 10.11
C SER A 21 -10.35 -11.20 11.51
N GLN A 22 -11.17 -10.28 11.99
CA GLN A 22 -10.97 -9.58 13.27
C GLN A 22 -12.26 -9.42 14.04
N ALA A 23 -12.16 -9.39 15.37
CA ALA A 23 -13.30 -9.08 16.22
C ALA A 23 -13.65 -7.59 16.16
N LYS A 24 -14.93 -7.25 16.26
CA LYS A 24 -15.38 -5.87 16.42
C LYS A 24 -14.66 -5.19 17.60
N GLY A 25 -14.24 -3.94 17.41
CA GLY A 25 -13.48 -3.15 18.37
C GLY A 25 -11.97 -3.44 18.38
N SER A 26 -11.51 -4.47 17.66
CA SER A 26 -10.08 -4.79 17.57
C SER A 26 -9.38 -3.91 16.55
N THR A 27 -8.08 -3.67 16.78
CA THR A 27 -7.19 -3.11 15.77
C THR A 27 -6.46 -4.22 15.02
N PHE A 28 -6.09 -3.96 13.78
CA PHE A 28 -5.30 -4.87 12.96
C PHE A 28 -4.41 -4.11 12.01
N THR A 29 -3.38 -4.80 11.53
CA THR A 29 -2.41 -4.25 10.59
C THR A 29 -2.54 -4.92 9.24
N VAL A 30 -2.45 -4.13 8.18
CA VAL A 30 -2.34 -4.62 6.80
C VAL A 30 -1.22 -3.87 6.08
N ASN A 31 -0.38 -4.62 5.40
CA ASN A 31 0.78 -4.11 4.69
C ASN A 31 0.41 -3.87 3.24
N VAL A 32 0.83 -2.73 2.69
CA VAL A 32 0.77 -2.44 1.26
C VAL A 32 2.12 -2.82 0.68
N LEU A 33 2.16 -3.92 -0.08
CA LEU A 33 3.34 -4.42 -0.76
C LEU A 33 3.38 -3.86 -2.19
N LEU A 34 4.58 -3.55 -2.67
CA LEU A 34 4.89 -3.35 -4.07
C LEU A 34 5.70 -4.55 -4.55
N SER A 35 5.34 -5.12 -5.70
CA SER A 35 6.11 -6.16 -6.40
C SER A 35 6.49 -5.70 -7.80
N GLY A 36 7.64 -6.17 -8.29
CA GLY A 36 8.14 -5.83 -9.63
C GLY A 36 8.57 -4.36 -9.78
N GLY A 37 8.85 -3.66 -8.68
CA GLY A 37 9.31 -2.27 -8.73
C GLY A 37 10.71 -2.17 -9.33
N GLN A 38 10.92 -1.21 -10.24
CA GLN A 38 12.23 -0.91 -10.83
C GLN A 38 12.54 0.58 -10.66
N ASN A 39 13.70 0.89 -10.07
CA ASN A 39 14.19 2.25 -9.86
C ASN A 39 13.14 3.15 -9.18
N ILE A 40 12.48 2.65 -8.14
CA ILE A 40 11.37 3.33 -7.46
C ILE A 40 11.89 4.39 -6.50
N TYR A 41 11.45 5.63 -6.68
CA TYR A 41 11.81 6.78 -5.86
C TYR A 41 10.64 7.28 -5.00
N SER A 42 9.42 7.26 -5.55
CA SER A 42 8.21 7.69 -4.86
C SER A 42 7.04 6.77 -5.18
N VAL A 43 6.14 6.58 -4.22
CA VAL A 43 4.98 5.69 -4.32
C VAL A 43 3.74 6.44 -3.79
N PRO A 44 3.00 7.15 -4.67
CA PRO A 44 1.68 7.69 -4.34
C PRO A 44 0.61 6.59 -4.46
N VAL A 45 -0.21 6.46 -3.43
CA VAL A 45 -1.29 5.47 -3.34
C VAL A 45 -2.54 6.13 -2.75
N GLN A 46 -3.69 5.83 -3.32
CA GLN A 46 -5.02 6.16 -2.81
C GLN A 46 -5.75 4.85 -2.53
N ILE A 47 -6.18 4.74 -1.28
CA ILE A 47 -6.88 3.59 -0.73
C ILE A 47 -8.30 4.03 -0.38
N THR A 48 -9.28 3.17 -0.66
CA THR A 48 -10.66 3.34 -0.24
C THR A 48 -11.06 2.20 0.69
N TYR A 49 -11.87 2.52 1.70
CA TYR A 49 -12.43 1.60 2.69
C TYR A 49 -13.83 2.07 3.08
N ASP A 50 -14.62 1.21 3.73
CA ASP A 50 -15.91 1.62 4.28
C ASP A 50 -15.71 2.31 5.65
N PRO A 51 -16.05 3.61 5.80
CA PRO A 51 -15.83 4.33 7.06
C PRO A 51 -16.84 3.98 8.17
N GLY A 52 -17.94 3.30 7.82
CA GLY A 52 -18.89 2.74 8.78
C GLY A 52 -18.33 1.49 9.46
N GLU A 53 -17.59 0.67 8.72
CA GLU A 53 -17.02 -0.59 9.20
C GLU A 53 -15.57 -0.47 9.68
N LEU A 54 -14.77 0.43 9.09
CA LEU A 54 -13.34 0.56 9.36
C LEU A 54 -12.96 2.01 9.70
N GLN A 55 -11.88 2.16 10.46
CA GLN A 55 -11.24 3.45 10.73
C GLN A 55 -9.73 3.31 10.65
N VAL A 56 -9.08 4.22 9.93
CA VAL A 56 -7.61 4.31 9.94
C VAL A 56 -7.16 4.84 11.30
N VAL A 57 -6.28 4.10 11.96
CA VAL A 57 -5.69 4.45 13.26
C VAL A 57 -4.28 4.98 13.08
N ASN A 58 -3.49 4.35 12.19
CA ASN A 58 -2.11 4.73 11.96
C ASN A 58 -1.65 4.34 10.55
N VAL A 59 -0.73 5.14 10.00
CA VAL A 59 -0.01 4.83 8.76
C VAL A 59 1.48 5.00 9.01
N SER A 60 2.24 3.95 8.73
CA SER A 60 3.70 3.94 8.91
C SER A 60 4.43 3.47 7.65
N ASN A 61 5.73 3.73 7.59
CA ASN A 61 6.58 3.28 6.50
C ASN A 61 6.76 1.75 6.53
N GLY A 62 6.68 1.10 5.36
CA GLY A 62 6.82 -0.35 5.25
C GLY A 62 8.26 -0.86 5.06
N GLY A 63 9.24 0.02 4.89
CA GLY A 63 10.66 -0.33 4.77
C GLY A 63 11.19 -0.47 3.33
N PHE A 64 10.36 -0.69 2.30
CA PHE A 64 10.82 -0.90 0.92
C PHE A 64 11.69 0.25 0.39
N LEU A 65 11.25 1.51 0.53
CA LEU A 65 12.00 2.68 0.06
C LEU A 65 13.20 3.02 0.95
N SER A 66 13.27 2.41 2.15
CA SER A 66 14.31 2.61 3.16
C SER A 66 15.34 1.47 3.16
N GLN A 67 15.24 0.51 2.24
CA GLN A 67 16.05 -0.72 2.25
C GLN A 67 17.58 -0.47 2.17
N ASP A 68 17.96 0.67 1.62
CA ASP A 68 19.35 1.13 1.48
C ASP A 68 19.77 2.10 2.62
N GLY A 69 18.99 2.16 3.70
CA GLY A 69 19.28 2.98 4.89
C GLY A 69 18.93 4.47 4.76
N GLN A 70 18.45 4.91 3.59
CA GLN A 70 17.92 6.27 3.41
C GLN A 70 16.60 6.47 4.17
N ALA A 71 16.44 7.64 4.80
CA ALA A 71 15.16 8.02 5.39
C ALA A 71 14.06 8.11 4.31
N VAL A 72 12.81 7.89 4.68
CA VAL A 72 11.66 8.00 3.77
C VAL A 72 10.67 8.99 4.35
N ALA A 73 10.32 10.00 3.56
CA ALA A 73 9.22 10.90 3.89
C ALA A 73 7.90 10.19 3.57
N LEU A 74 7.14 9.83 4.60
CA LEU A 74 5.79 9.32 4.45
C LEU A 74 4.80 10.41 4.86
N VAL A 75 3.98 10.83 3.91
CA VAL A 75 2.86 11.74 4.14
C VAL A 75 1.58 10.95 3.90
N HIS A 76 0.60 11.12 4.78
CA HIS A 76 -0.73 10.58 4.58
C HIS A 76 -1.80 11.64 4.84
N ARG A 77 -2.95 11.45 4.21
CA ARG A 77 -4.15 12.25 4.41
C ARG A 77 -5.36 11.33 4.37
N ASP A 78 -6.03 11.22 5.51
CA ASP A 78 -7.29 10.50 5.63
C ASP A 78 -8.48 11.46 5.49
N ASP A 79 -9.54 10.95 4.87
CA ASP A 79 -10.86 11.55 4.83
C ASP A 79 -11.86 10.51 5.35
N PRO A 80 -12.14 10.50 6.67
CA PRO A 80 -12.97 9.48 7.31
C PRO A 80 -14.46 9.61 6.93
N SER A 81 -14.88 10.73 6.34
CA SER A 81 -16.25 10.91 5.86
C SER A 81 -16.49 10.15 4.55
N THR A 82 -15.49 10.12 3.68
CA THR A 82 -15.56 9.43 2.37
C THR A 82 -14.89 8.05 2.36
N GLY A 83 -14.19 7.68 3.44
CA GLY A 83 -13.45 6.42 3.49
C GLY A 83 -12.24 6.41 2.56
N THR A 84 -11.61 7.57 2.34
CA THR A 84 -10.44 7.69 1.46
C THR A 84 -9.17 7.93 2.27
N LEU A 85 -8.10 7.22 1.93
CA LEU A 85 -6.77 7.41 2.50
C LEU A 85 -5.76 7.61 1.38
N GLN A 86 -5.14 8.78 1.34
CA GLN A 86 -4.04 9.07 0.42
C GLN A 86 -2.72 8.93 1.16
N ILE A 87 -1.75 8.24 0.56
CA ILE A 87 -0.41 8.01 1.10
C ILE A 87 0.59 8.34 0.01
N THR A 88 1.67 9.01 0.38
CA THR A 88 2.81 9.22 -0.50
C THR A 88 4.08 8.96 0.30
N ALA A 89 4.80 7.90 -0.10
CA ALA A 89 6.12 7.59 0.44
C ALA A 89 7.18 8.00 -0.58
N THR A 90 8.15 8.82 -0.19
CA THR A 90 9.15 9.39 -1.12
C THR A 90 10.54 9.40 -0.48
N ARG A 91 11.56 9.02 -1.26
CA ARG A 91 12.97 9.14 -0.87
C ARG A 91 13.44 10.60 -0.91
N PRO A 92 14.50 10.99 -0.17
CA PRO A 92 14.99 12.35 -0.18
C PRO A 92 15.60 12.73 -1.55
N PRO A 93 15.55 14.01 -1.94
CA PRO A 93 16.08 14.47 -3.21
C PRO A 93 17.57 14.12 -3.35
N GLY A 94 17.96 13.73 -4.57
CA GLY A 94 19.32 13.27 -4.86
C GLY A 94 19.58 11.79 -4.54
N SER A 95 18.63 11.10 -3.89
CA SER A 95 18.69 9.64 -3.75
C SER A 95 18.36 8.95 -5.07
N GLY A 96 19.01 7.81 -5.33
CA GLY A 96 18.62 6.91 -6.42
C GLY A 96 17.24 6.27 -6.18
N GLY A 97 16.78 5.44 -7.12
CA GLY A 97 15.62 4.58 -6.89
C GLY A 97 16.00 3.27 -6.19
N VAL A 98 15.00 2.52 -5.76
CA VAL A 98 15.14 1.15 -5.26
C VAL A 98 14.37 0.18 -6.15
N SER A 99 14.90 -1.02 -6.36
CA SER A 99 14.24 -2.07 -7.16
C SER A 99 13.90 -3.27 -6.29
N GLY A 100 12.95 -4.08 -6.75
CA GLY A 100 12.55 -5.32 -6.09
C GLY A 100 11.11 -5.28 -5.60
N GLN A 101 10.89 -5.91 -4.45
CA GLN A 101 9.58 -6.04 -3.82
C GLN A 101 9.66 -5.78 -2.32
N GLY A 102 8.58 -5.30 -1.72
CA GLY A 102 8.52 -5.08 -0.28
C GLY A 102 7.37 -4.18 0.14
N ALA A 103 7.19 -4.02 1.45
CA ALA A 103 6.13 -3.17 1.99
C ALA A 103 6.49 -1.69 1.81
N VAL A 104 5.61 -0.93 1.17
CA VAL A 104 5.75 0.53 1.02
C VAL A 104 5.13 1.29 2.19
N ALA A 105 4.03 0.75 2.72
CA ALA A 105 3.32 1.31 3.87
C ALA A 105 2.71 0.19 4.71
N THR A 106 2.57 0.47 6.00
CA THR A 106 1.90 -0.40 6.98
C THR A 106 0.73 0.38 7.54
N LEU A 107 -0.48 -0.14 7.36
CA LEU A 107 -1.72 0.50 7.76
C LEU A 107 -2.26 -0.19 9.01
N THR A 108 -2.68 0.58 9.99
CA THR A 108 -3.39 0.07 11.16
C THR A 108 -4.83 0.55 11.09
N PHE A 109 -5.78 -0.39 11.12
CA PHE A 109 -7.21 -0.11 11.11
C PHE A 109 -7.86 -0.56 12.42
N MET A 110 -8.98 0.06 12.78
CA MET A 110 -9.90 -0.39 13.81
C MET A 110 -11.18 -0.91 13.16
N ALA A 111 -11.62 -2.11 13.57
CA ALA A 111 -12.89 -2.69 13.13
C ALA A 111 -14.05 -2.11 13.96
N LYS A 112 -14.95 -1.35 13.33
CA LYS A 112 -16.03 -0.61 14.01
C LYS A 112 -17.35 -1.37 14.06
N SER A 113 -17.70 -2.08 12.99
CA SER A 113 -18.99 -2.77 12.86
C SER A 113 -18.79 -4.18 12.31
N ASN A 114 -19.62 -5.11 12.78
CA ASN A 114 -19.67 -6.48 12.27
C ASN A 114 -20.08 -6.44 10.80
N GLY A 115 -19.51 -7.32 9.97
CA GLY A 115 -19.75 -7.31 8.53
C GLY A 115 -18.56 -7.76 7.70
N GLN A 116 -18.59 -7.43 6.42
CA GLN A 116 -17.51 -7.68 5.48
C GLN A 116 -17.19 -6.39 4.76
N SER A 117 -15.99 -5.88 4.99
CA SER A 117 -15.48 -4.67 4.37
C SER A 117 -14.40 -4.99 3.34
N THR A 118 -14.22 -4.09 2.37
CA THR A 118 -13.15 -4.20 1.37
C THR A 118 -12.24 -2.99 1.46
N ILE A 119 -10.94 -3.23 1.49
CA ILE A 119 -9.90 -2.21 1.37
C ILE A 119 -9.35 -2.30 -0.05
N ALA A 120 -9.37 -1.21 -0.82
CA ALA A 120 -8.94 -1.24 -2.22
C ALA A 120 -7.99 -0.09 -2.56
N ILE A 121 -6.97 -0.36 -3.36
CA ILE A 121 -6.10 0.64 -3.98
C ILE A 121 -6.76 1.05 -5.30
N THR A 122 -7.48 2.17 -5.29
CA THR A 122 -8.23 2.66 -6.45
C THR A 122 -7.37 3.48 -7.39
N ARG A 123 -6.34 4.15 -6.86
CA ARG A 123 -5.27 4.77 -7.65
C ARG A 123 -3.94 4.47 -6.98
N GLY A 124 -3.04 3.84 -7.69
CA GLY A 124 -1.71 3.60 -7.21
C GLY A 124 -0.72 3.75 -8.35
N GLY A 125 0.49 4.18 -8.02
CA GLY A 125 1.57 4.24 -8.97
C GLY A 125 2.90 4.31 -8.26
N ALA A 126 3.95 4.25 -9.06
CA ALA A 126 5.30 4.57 -8.62
C ALA A 126 5.88 5.64 -9.53
N ARG A 127 6.97 6.27 -9.09
CA ARG A 127 7.77 7.18 -9.88
C ARG A 127 9.24 6.84 -9.71
N ASP A 128 10.00 7.04 -10.77
CA ASP A 128 11.46 6.96 -10.72
C ASP A 128 12.09 8.28 -10.23
N PRO A 129 13.42 8.36 -10.03
CA PRO A 129 14.10 9.60 -9.62
C PRO A 129 13.98 10.74 -10.64
N ALA A 130 13.71 10.43 -11.91
CA ALA A 130 13.42 11.41 -12.95
C ALA A 130 11.94 11.85 -12.94
N MET A 131 11.15 11.42 -11.94
CA MET A 131 9.73 11.69 -11.78
C MET A 131 8.85 11.11 -12.89
N GLN A 132 9.36 10.14 -13.66
CA GLN A 132 8.61 9.41 -14.66
C GLN A 132 7.65 8.42 -13.99
N PRO A 133 6.37 8.39 -14.39
CA PRO A 133 5.39 7.48 -13.81
C PRO A 133 5.68 6.04 -14.24
N ILE A 134 5.64 5.14 -13.26
CA ILE A 134 5.68 3.70 -13.45
C ILE A 134 4.26 3.19 -13.15
N PRO A 135 3.57 2.60 -14.14
CA PRO A 135 2.24 2.04 -13.92
C PRO A 135 2.34 0.89 -12.93
N VAL A 136 1.47 0.92 -11.91
CA VAL A 136 1.37 -0.14 -10.91
C VAL A 136 -0.08 -0.58 -10.82
N ASN A 137 -0.33 -1.88 -10.95
CA ASN A 137 -1.68 -2.41 -10.80
C ASN A 137 -2.16 -2.25 -9.36
N GLY A 138 -3.42 -1.83 -9.19
CA GLY A 138 -4.08 -1.76 -7.88
C GLY A 138 -4.31 -3.16 -7.27
N ALA A 139 -4.73 -3.17 -6.01
CA ALA A 139 -5.02 -4.38 -5.25
C ALA A 139 -6.23 -4.17 -4.36
N GLN A 140 -6.77 -5.26 -3.82
CA GLN A 140 -7.80 -5.22 -2.80
C GLN A 140 -7.59 -6.31 -1.75
N ALA A 141 -8.03 -6.04 -0.53
CA ALA A 141 -8.10 -6.97 0.57
C ALA A 141 -9.52 -7.02 1.13
N THR A 142 -9.89 -8.18 1.65
CA THR A 142 -11.18 -8.39 2.32
C THR A 142 -10.97 -8.43 3.83
N VAL A 143 -11.83 -7.74 4.57
CA VAL A 143 -11.84 -7.74 6.04
C VAL A 143 -13.18 -8.28 6.51
N THR A 144 -13.18 -9.41 7.20
CA THR A 144 -14.36 -9.96 7.87
C THR A 144 -14.34 -9.58 9.34
N ILE A 145 -15.38 -8.90 9.79
CA ILE A 145 -15.51 -8.39 11.16
C ILE A 145 -16.60 -9.19 11.88
N GLN A 146 -16.22 -9.86 12.97
CA GLN A 146 -17.10 -10.75 13.74
C GLN A 146 -17.38 -10.21 15.13
#